data_AF-A0A1X7VG43-F1
#
_entry.id   AF-A0A1X7VG43-F1
#
_cell.length_a   1.000
_cell.length_b   1.000
_cell.length_c   1.000
_cell.angle_alpha   90.00
_cell.angle_beta   90.00
_cell.angle_gamma   90.00
#
_symmetry.space_group_name_H-M   'P 1'
#
loop_
_entity.id
_entity.type
_entity.pdbx_description
1 polymer ?
#
loop_
_entity_poly.entity_id
_entity_poly.type
_entity_poly.pdbx_seq_one_letter_code
_entity_poly.pdbx_strand_id
1 'polypeptide(L)'
;MESEENWADRSEPPGDTRALSQEAEEEGDSESMEVSEPTHHLLTLVCTRSMSNDQRRETQKRYKLPRVPATKTPRLDAFMKAEAPQNPKSLDGELAHRQTLVMDTAAPLTSLIKERIQEGENEGNTPEAQQLADAITASLALIGNAHSHISQQRREKVITSINKSLLPLLKDDVDFATAVPFLFGTDFAKRSKDYTSNVSP
;
A
#
# COMPACT_ATOMS: atom_id res chain seq x y z
N MET A 1 58.13 36.80 21.27
CA MET A 1 58.27 35.71 20.29
C MET A 1 56.92 35.05 20.19
N GLU A 2 56.19 35.47 19.17
CA GLU A 2 54.92 34.90 18.73
C GLU A 2 55.16 33.55 18.06
N SER A 3 54.17 32.66 18.14
CA SER A 3 53.83 31.61 17.17
C SER A 3 52.61 30.89 17.77
N GLU A 4 51.43 31.47 17.59
CA GLU A 4 50.49 31.16 16.50
C GLU A 4 49.85 29.78 16.67
N GLU A 5 48.64 29.82 17.23
CA GLU A 5 47.65 28.74 17.19
C GLU A 5 47.34 28.40 15.73
N ASN A 6 47.79 27.24 15.27
CA ASN A 6 47.39 26.73 13.98
C ASN A 6 46.10 25.92 14.12
N TRP A 7 45.04 26.52 13.59
CA TRP A 7 43.75 25.92 13.33
C TRP A 7 43.83 24.82 12.26
N ALA A 8 42.80 23.99 12.23
CA ALA A 8 42.46 23.01 11.19
C ALA A 8 43.16 21.65 11.25
N ASP A 9 42.56 20.72 12.01
CA ASP A 9 42.15 19.43 11.41
C ASP A 9 41.04 18.77 12.27
N ARG A 10 39.80 19.22 12.09
CA ARG A 10 38.62 18.38 12.28
C ARG A 10 37.86 18.38 10.96
N SER A 11 38.44 17.66 10.01
CA SER A 11 37.78 17.28 8.78
C SER A 11 36.67 16.27 9.10
N GLU A 12 35.50 16.75 9.49
CA GLU A 12 34.25 16.04 9.20
C GLU A 12 33.83 16.40 7.78
N PRO A 13 33.64 15.41 6.90
CA PRO A 13 32.68 15.61 5.82
C PRO A 13 31.78 14.37 5.65
N PRO A 14 30.66 14.53 4.94
CA PRO A 14 29.55 15.38 5.31
C PRO A 14 28.28 14.52 5.49
N GLY A 15 27.28 15.11 6.14
CA GLY A 15 25.91 14.63 5.96
C GLY A 15 25.56 14.58 4.48
N ASP A 16 24.91 13.49 4.07
CA ASP A 16 23.54 13.54 3.53
C ASP A 16 23.25 12.17 2.87
N THR A 17 22.56 11.29 3.61
CA THR A 17 21.92 10.10 3.04
C THR A 17 20.43 10.14 3.28
N ARG A 18 19.84 11.34 3.20
CA ARG A 18 18.39 11.50 3.23
C ARG A 18 17.86 12.10 1.93
N ALA A 19 18.41 11.65 0.81
CA ALA A 19 17.80 11.82 -0.51
C ALA A 19 17.12 10.50 -0.96
N LEU A 20 16.16 10.03 -0.17
CA LEU A 20 15.16 9.07 -0.63
C LEU A 20 13.80 9.69 -0.34
N SER A 21 13.36 10.52 -1.30
CA SER A 21 11.97 10.84 -1.62
C SER A 21 11.01 10.70 -0.46
N GLN A 22 11.17 11.56 0.55
CA GLN A 22 10.02 12.00 1.32
C GLN A 22 9.38 13.06 0.42
N GLU A 23 8.40 12.65 -0.38
CA GLU A 23 7.25 13.55 -0.52
C GLU A 23 6.73 13.68 0.91
N ALA A 24 7.23 14.70 1.60
CA ALA A 24 6.61 15.16 2.82
C ALA A 24 5.23 15.61 2.34
N GLU A 25 4.22 14.77 2.54
CA GLU A 25 2.86 15.25 2.64
C GLU A 25 2.95 16.46 3.58
N GLU A 26 2.70 17.66 3.07
CA GLU A 26 2.52 18.81 3.94
C GLU A 26 1.51 18.36 4.99
N GLU A 27 1.91 18.36 6.27
CA GLU A 27 0.98 18.30 7.39
C GLU A 27 0.15 19.60 7.33
N GLY A 28 -0.77 19.64 6.37
CA GLY A 28 -1.86 20.58 6.37
C GLY A 28 -2.63 20.26 7.64
N ASP A 29 -2.69 21.26 8.53
CA ASP A 29 -3.46 21.24 9.76
C ASP A 29 -4.88 20.77 9.42
N SER A 30 -5.11 19.47 9.56
CA SER A 30 -6.36 18.85 9.15
C SER A 30 -7.36 19.21 10.21
N GLU A 31 -8.16 20.23 9.92
CA GLU A 31 -9.26 20.68 10.78
C GLU A 31 -10.15 19.46 11.12
N SER A 32 -9.98 18.92 12.33
CA SER A 32 -10.67 17.72 12.76
C SER A 32 -12.13 18.04 13.05
N MET A 33 -13.05 17.26 12.51
CA MET A 33 -14.48 17.43 12.77
C MET A 33 -14.86 16.96 14.19
N GLU A 34 -15.58 17.79 14.94
CA GLU A 34 -16.24 17.37 16.19
C GLU A 34 -17.40 16.40 15.90
N VAL A 35 -17.53 15.34 16.70
CA VAL A 35 -18.57 14.32 16.54
C VAL A 35 -19.45 14.23 17.79
N SER A 36 -20.69 13.77 17.62
CA SER A 36 -21.60 13.54 18.76
C SER A 36 -21.09 12.41 19.67
N GLU A 37 -21.47 12.43 20.95
CA GLU A 37 -21.09 11.40 21.94
C GLU A 37 -21.36 9.95 21.47
N PRO A 38 -22.54 9.62 20.87
CA PRO A 38 -22.75 8.27 20.35
C PRO A 38 -21.75 7.87 19.25
N THR A 39 -21.44 8.81 18.35
CA THR A 39 -20.47 8.58 17.27
C THR A 39 -19.06 8.44 17.81
N HIS A 40 -18.66 9.29 18.76
CA HIS A 40 -17.38 9.20 19.45
C HIS A 40 -17.20 7.84 20.12
N HIS A 41 -18.21 7.38 20.87
CA HIS A 41 -18.18 6.09 21.54
C HIS A 41 -18.05 4.93 20.54
N LEU A 42 -18.84 4.96 19.47
CA LEU A 42 -18.77 3.96 18.41
C LEU A 42 -17.38 3.91 17.78
N LEU A 43 -16.85 5.05 17.33
CA LEU A 43 -15.53 5.15 16.68
C LEU A 43 -14.42 4.68 17.62
N THR A 44 -14.46 5.06 18.89
CA THR A 44 -13.51 4.59 19.91
C THR A 44 -13.55 3.06 20.00
N LEU A 45 -14.74 2.47 20.10
CA LEU A 45 -14.90 1.03 20.22
C LEU A 45 -14.40 0.27 18.97
N VAL A 46 -14.73 0.74 17.77
CA VAL A 46 -14.43 0.01 16.52
C VAL A 46 -13.02 0.25 16.00
N CYS A 47 -12.46 1.45 16.18
CA CYS A 47 -11.14 1.80 15.63
C CYS A 47 -9.97 1.37 16.54
N THR A 48 -10.19 1.19 17.85
CA THR A 48 -9.11 0.80 18.78
C THR A 48 -9.08 -0.70 19.08
N ARG A 49 -10.19 -1.41 18.85
CA ARG A 49 -10.30 -2.83 19.16
C ARG A 49 -9.80 -3.68 18.00
N SER A 50 -8.87 -4.59 18.28
CA SER A 50 -8.46 -5.62 17.31
C SER A 50 -9.63 -6.59 17.03
N MET A 51 -9.88 -6.84 15.74
CA MET A 51 -10.85 -7.84 15.29
C MET A 51 -10.21 -9.23 15.31
N SER A 52 -10.90 -10.23 15.88
CA SER A 52 -10.41 -11.61 15.87
C SER A 52 -10.52 -12.24 14.48
N ASN A 53 -9.73 -13.29 14.22
CA ASN A 53 -9.82 -14.05 12.97
C ASN A 53 -11.20 -14.66 12.73
N ASP A 54 -11.93 -15.01 13.79
CA ASP A 54 -13.29 -15.55 13.66
C ASP A 54 -14.30 -14.48 13.27
N GLN A 55 -14.20 -13.29 13.88
CA GLN A 55 -15.01 -12.14 13.49
C GLN A 55 -14.75 -11.75 12.04
N ARG A 56 -13.46 -11.69 11.65
CA ARG A 56 -13.05 -11.42 10.26
C ARG A 56 -13.65 -12.45 9.29
N ARG A 57 -13.53 -13.74 9.60
CA ARG A 57 -14.09 -14.82 8.78
C ARG A 57 -15.61 -14.70 8.66
N GLU A 58 -16.30 -14.36 9.74
CA GLU A 58 -17.75 -14.18 9.72
C GLU A 58 -18.17 -12.97 8.85
N THR A 59 -17.43 -11.86 8.94
CA THR A 59 -17.61 -10.72 8.04
C THR A 59 -17.42 -11.11 6.58
N GLN A 60 -16.38 -11.87 6.24
CA GLN A 60 -16.13 -12.37 4.88
C GLN A 60 -17.18 -13.40 4.40
N LYS A 61 -17.85 -14.12 5.31
CA LYS A 61 -18.99 -14.96 4.94
C LYS A 61 -20.20 -14.10 4.57
N ARG A 62 -20.46 -13.04 5.34
CA ARG A 62 -21.59 -12.13 5.16
C ARG A 62 -21.46 -11.30 3.89
N TYR A 63 -20.29 -10.70 3.66
CA TYR A 63 -20.04 -9.84 2.50
C TYR A 63 -19.12 -10.53 1.50
N LYS A 64 -19.59 -10.70 0.26
CA LYS A 64 -18.81 -11.36 -0.78
C LYS A 64 -17.93 -10.34 -1.51
N LEU A 65 -16.62 -10.59 -1.51
CA LEU A 65 -15.68 -9.81 -2.29
C LEU A 65 -15.95 -10.01 -3.79
N PRO A 66 -16.04 -8.93 -4.59
CA PRO A 66 -16.17 -9.03 -6.04
C PRO A 66 -15.03 -9.85 -6.65
N ARG A 67 -15.32 -10.67 -7.65
CA ARG A 67 -14.31 -11.52 -8.31
C ARG A 67 -13.52 -10.76 -9.37
N VAL A 68 -12.95 -9.62 -9.02
CA VAL A 68 -12.12 -8.81 -9.92
C VAL A 68 -10.65 -8.83 -9.47
N PRO A 69 -9.68 -8.88 -10.40
CA PRO A 69 -8.26 -8.95 -10.03
C PRO A 69 -7.82 -7.82 -9.09
N ALA A 70 -8.33 -6.60 -9.28
CA ALA A 70 -8.01 -5.42 -8.47
C ALA A 70 -8.32 -5.56 -6.96
N THR A 71 -9.25 -6.46 -6.60
CA THR A 71 -9.61 -6.71 -5.18
C THR A 71 -8.76 -7.80 -4.53
N LYS A 72 -7.81 -8.39 -5.26
CA LYS A 72 -6.96 -9.46 -4.74
C LYS A 72 -5.60 -8.91 -4.38
N THR A 73 -5.10 -9.33 -3.22
CA THR A 73 -3.71 -9.11 -2.85
C THR A 73 -2.77 -9.78 -3.88
N PRO A 74 -1.86 -9.02 -4.51
CA PRO A 74 -0.93 -9.57 -5.48
C PRO A 74 -0.02 -10.63 -4.86
N ARG A 75 0.27 -11.68 -5.61
CA ARG A 75 1.11 -12.80 -5.16
C ARG A 75 2.55 -12.56 -5.56
N LEU A 76 3.49 -12.92 -4.69
CA LEU A 76 4.90 -12.93 -5.04
C LEU A 76 5.16 -13.86 -6.24
N ASP A 77 5.80 -13.31 -7.26
CA ASP A 77 6.17 -13.95 -8.52
C ASP A 77 7.05 -15.18 -8.30
N ALA A 78 6.88 -16.22 -9.12
CA ALA A 78 7.64 -17.47 -8.99
C ALA A 78 9.16 -17.23 -9.19
N PHE A 79 9.53 -16.35 -10.12
CA PHE A 79 10.92 -15.96 -10.34
C PHE A 79 11.55 -15.35 -9.08
N MET A 80 10.85 -14.44 -8.41
CA MET A 80 11.36 -13.81 -7.18
C MET A 80 11.55 -14.82 -6.05
N LYS A 81 10.74 -15.89 -6.02
CA LYS A 81 10.93 -17.00 -5.07
C LYS A 81 12.18 -17.83 -5.37
N ALA A 82 12.55 -17.95 -6.64
CA ALA A 82 13.73 -18.70 -7.07
C ALA A 82 15.03 -17.92 -6.80
N GLU A 83 15.00 -16.60 -6.96
CA GLU A 83 16.15 -15.72 -6.72
C GLU A 83 16.39 -15.42 -5.22
N ALA A 84 15.43 -15.74 -4.35
CA ALA A 84 15.52 -15.46 -2.92
C ALA A 84 16.38 -16.51 -2.18
N PRO A 85 17.49 -16.12 -1.52
CA PRO A 85 18.29 -17.03 -0.70
C PRO A 85 17.60 -17.40 0.63
N GLN A 86 16.58 -16.66 1.04
CA GLN A 86 15.79 -16.83 2.27
C GLN A 86 14.39 -17.34 1.93
N ASN A 87 13.68 -17.93 2.91
CA ASN A 87 12.31 -18.44 2.71
C ASN A 87 11.38 -17.35 2.13
N PRO A 88 10.80 -17.52 0.93
CA PRO A 88 9.99 -16.49 0.30
C PRO A 88 8.75 -16.09 1.13
N LYS A 89 8.25 -17.00 1.98
CA LYS A 89 7.16 -16.69 2.91
C LYS A 89 7.57 -15.68 3.98
N SER A 90 8.82 -15.71 4.46
CA SER A 90 9.31 -14.75 5.46
C SER A 90 9.66 -13.39 4.85
N LEU A 91 9.91 -13.32 3.54
CA LEU A 91 10.24 -12.07 2.85
C LEU A 91 9.02 -11.17 2.64
N ASP A 92 7.90 -11.76 2.23
CA ASP A 92 6.71 -11.05 1.74
C ASP A 92 5.45 -11.27 2.61
N GLY A 93 5.39 -12.39 3.35
CA GLY A 93 4.15 -12.89 3.93
C GLY A 93 3.47 -11.94 4.92
N GLU A 94 4.24 -11.21 5.73
CA GLU A 94 3.69 -10.27 6.70
C GLU A 94 2.97 -9.10 6.02
N LEU A 95 3.62 -8.44 5.06
CA LEU A 95 3.04 -7.31 4.34
C LEU A 95 1.91 -7.77 3.43
N ALA A 96 2.02 -8.95 2.80
CA ALA A 96 0.92 -9.55 2.05
C ALA A 96 -0.31 -9.81 2.94
N HIS A 97 -0.10 -10.28 4.17
CA HIS A 97 -1.18 -10.48 5.13
C HIS A 97 -1.84 -9.16 5.53
N ARG A 98 -1.05 -8.12 5.84
CA ARG A 98 -1.55 -6.76 6.14
C ARG A 98 -2.33 -6.17 4.96
N GLN A 99 -1.83 -6.35 3.74
CA GLN A 99 -2.54 -5.92 2.53
C GLN A 99 -3.88 -6.63 2.35
N THR A 100 -3.95 -7.92 2.67
CA THR A 100 -5.21 -8.67 2.63
C THR A 100 -6.19 -8.13 3.66
N LEU A 101 -5.73 -7.81 4.88
CA LEU A 101 -6.57 -7.23 5.93
C LEU A 101 -7.17 -5.88 5.50
N VAL A 102 -6.37 -5.01 4.87
CA VAL A 102 -6.86 -3.73 4.33
C VAL A 102 -7.94 -3.97 3.28
N MET A 103 -7.70 -4.90 2.35
CA MET A 103 -8.62 -5.17 1.24
C MET A 103 -9.92 -5.87 1.64
N ASP A 104 -10.00 -6.48 2.83
CA ASP A 104 -11.25 -7.09 3.33
C ASP A 104 -12.41 -6.09 3.46
N THR A 105 -12.09 -4.80 3.62
CA THR A 105 -13.05 -3.70 3.68
C THR A 105 -13.78 -3.47 2.35
N ALA A 106 -13.21 -3.89 1.22
CA ALA A 106 -13.83 -3.69 -0.10
C ALA A 106 -15.15 -4.47 -0.26
N ALA A 107 -15.29 -5.63 0.39
CA ALA A 107 -16.48 -6.45 0.31
C ALA A 107 -17.74 -5.78 0.90
N PRO A 108 -17.75 -5.32 2.17
CA PRO A 108 -18.90 -4.60 2.73
C PRO A 108 -19.20 -3.29 1.99
N LEU A 109 -18.17 -2.52 1.61
CA LEU A 109 -18.37 -1.27 0.86
C LEU A 109 -19.01 -1.52 -0.52
N THR A 110 -18.56 -2.56 -1.23
CA THR A 110 -19.16 -2.90 -2.52
C THR A 110 -20.59 -3.43 -2.39
N SER A 111 -20.92 -4.13 -1.28
CA SER A 111 -22.30 -4.55 -1.00
C SER A 111 -23.23 -3.34 -0.89
N LEU A 112 -22.80 -2.30 -0.17
CA LEU A 112 -23.56 -1.06 -0.01
C LEU A 112 -23.75 -0.32 -1.34
N ILE A 113 -22.70 -0.22 -2.17
CA ILE A 113 -22.83 0.36 -3.53
C ILE A 113 -23.84 -0.42 -4.36
N LYS A 114 -23.79 -1.75 -4.33
CA LYS A 114 -24.70 -2.59 -5.13
C LYS A 114 -26.16 -2.38 -4.72
N GLU A 115 -26.43 -2.38 -3.41
CA GLU A 115 -27.77 -2.11 -2.87
C GLU A 115 -28.27 -0.74 -3.33
N ARG A 116 -27.42 0.30 -3.29
CA ARG A 116 -27.81 1.66 -3.71
C ARG A 116 -27.96 1.85 -5.21
N ILE A 117 -27.10 1.26 -6.04
CA ILE A 117 -27.28 1.28 -7.51
C ILE A 117 -28.63 0.62 -7.85
N GLN A 118 -28.96 -0.50 -7.20
CA GLN A 118 -30.21 -1.23 -7.43
C GLN A 118 -31.45 -0.44 -6.96
N GLU A 119 -31.35 0.33 -5.86
CA GLU A 119 -32.43 1.18 -5.36
C GLU A 119 -32.60 2.47 -6.20
N GLY A 120 -31.51 3.12 -6.60
CA GLY A 120 -31.53 4.36 -7.39
C GLY A 120 -32.09 4.18 -8.81
N GLU A 121 -31.95 2.99 -9.39
CA GLU A 121 -32.63 2.62 -10.65
C GLU A 121 -34.17 2.55 -10.50
N ASN A 122 -34.69 2.31 -9.29
CA ASN A 122 -36.11 2.10 -9.03
C ASN A 122 -36.84 3.31 -8.43
N GLU A 123 -36.16 4.15 -7.64
CA GLU A 123 -36.79 5.26 -6.89
C GLU A 123 -36.36 6.67 -7.33
N GLY A 124 -35.45 6.77 -8.30
CA GLY A 124 -34.84 8.05 -8.69
C GLY A 124 -33.69 8.44 -7.75
N ASN A 125 -32.65 9.04 -8.32
CA ASN A 125 -31.39 9.29 -7.62
C ASN A 125 -31.53 10.51 -6.67
N THR A 126 -31.71 10.30 -5.36
CA THR A 126 -31.79 11.41 -4.40
C THR A 126 -30.40 12.00 -4.11
N PRO A 127 -30.29 13.29 -3.74
CA PRO A 127 -29.01 13.90 -3.36
C PRO A 127 -28.28 13.14 -2.24
N GLU A 128 -29.02 12.62 -1.26
CA GLU A 128 -28.46 11.87 -0.12
C GLU A 128 -27.92 10.51 -0.56
N ALA A 129 -28.58 9.84 -1.50
CA ALA A 129 -28.11 8.58 -2.07
C ALA A 129 -26.81 8.79 -2.87
N GLN A 130 -26.73 9.89 -3.63
CA GLN A 130 -25.52 10.24 -4.37
C GLN A 130 -24.35 10.56 -3.43
N GLN A 131 -24.57 11.37 -2.37
CA GLN A 131 -23.53 11.67 -1.39
C GLN A 131 -22.98 10.41 -0.71
N LEU A 132 -23.85 9.45 -0.39
CA LEU A 132 -23.41 8.17 0.16
C LEU A 132 -22.60 7.35 -0.86
N ALA A 133 -23.05 7.29 -2.12
CA ALA A 133 -22.31 6.59 -3.18
C ALA A 133 -20.93 7.20 -3.42
N ASP A 134 -20.82 8.53 -3.40
CA ASP A 134 -19.57 9.26 -3.53
C ASP A 134 -18.64 8.96 -2.34
N ALA A 135 -19.16 8.96 -1.10
CA ALA A 135 -18.39 8.62 0.10
C ALA A 135 -17.87 7.17 0.07
N ILE A 136 -18.68 6.21 -0.39
CA ILE A 136 -18.22 4.81 -0.53
C ILE A 136 -17.16 4.69 -1.63
N THR A 137 -17.35 5.38 -2.75
CA THR A 137 -16.39 5.39 -3.86
C THR A 137 -15.05 6.00 -3.42
N ALA A 138 -15.08 7.12 -2.70
CA ALA A 138 -13.89 7.73 -2.11
C ALA A 138 -13.20 6.78 -1.12
N SER A 139 -13.97 6.07 -0.28
CA SER A 139 -13.43 5.07 0.65
C SER A 139 -12.72 3.93 -0.09
N LEU A 140 -13.33 3.39 -1.14
CA LEU A 140 -12.72 2.35 -1.99
C LEU A 140 -11.44 2.86 -2.69
N ALA A 141 -11.43 4.11 -3.13
CA ALA A 141 -10.24 4.73 -3.73
C ALA A 141 -9.10 4.86 -2.70
N LEU A 142 -9.39 5.28 -1.46
CA LEU A 142 -8.39 5.38 -0.38
C LEU A 142 -7.84 4.00 0.02
N ILE A 143 -8.70 2.97 0.07
CA ILE A 143 -8.28 1.58 0.29
C ILE A 143 -7.39 1.10 -0.88
N GLY A 144 -7.76 1.44 -2.12
CA GLY A 144 -6.97 1.17 -3.32
C GLY A 144 -5.60 1.83 -3.25
N ASN A 145 -5.53 3.09 -2.80
CA ASN A 145 -4.26 3.80 -2.61
C ASN A 145 -3.39 3.13 -1.56
N ALA A 146 -3.93 2.83 -0.37
CA ALA A 146 -3.22 2.10 0.67
C ALA A 146 -2.71 0.73 0.18
N HIS A 147 -3.53 0.01 -0.61
CA HIS A 147 -3.15 -1.26 -1.22
C HIS A 147 -1.99 -1.11 -2.21
N SER A 148 -1.95 -0.03 -2.98
CA SER A 148 -0.84 0.30 -3.89
C SER A 148 0.45 0.62 -3.13
N HIS A 149 0.39 1.46 -2.09
CA HIS A 149 1.55 1.75 -1.24
C HIS A 149 2.11 0.50 -0.54
N ILE A 150 1.25 -0.38 -0.02
CA ILE A 150 1.72 -1.65 0.55
C ILE A 150 2.37 -2.52 -0.53
N SER A 151 1.84 -2.54 -1.76
CA SER A 151 2.48 -3.26 -2.88
C SER A 151 3.88 -2.73 -3.19
N GLN A 152 4.05 -1.40 -3.19
CA GLN A 152 5.36 -0.77 -3.37
C GLN A 152 6.33 -1.17 -2.25
N GLN A 153 5.92 -1.05 -0.99
CA GLN A 153 6.74 -1.47 0.16
C GLN A 153 7.13 -2.95 0.08
N ARG A 154 6.20 -3.81 -0.36
CA ARG A 154 6.48 -5.23 -0.60
C ARG A 154 7.55 -5.42 -1.66
N ARG A 155 7.45 -4.72 -2.79
CA ARG A 155 8.46 -4.78 -3.87
C ARG A 155 9.83 -4.36 -3.38
N GLU A 156 9.91 -3.22 -2.70
CA GLU A 156 11.15 -2.67 -2.16
C GLU A 156 11.80 -3.63 -1.15
N LYS A 157 11.01 -4.19 -0.23
CA LYS A 157 11.50 -5.15 0.76
C LYS A 157 12.05 -6.42 0.10
N VAL A 158 11.32 -6.97 -0.85
CA VAL A 158 11.75 -8.17 -1.59
C VAL A 158 13.02 -7.88 -2.40
N ILE A 159 13.06 -6.78 -3.16
CA ILE A 159 14.24 -6.42 -3.96
C ILE A 159 15.46 -6.16 -3.08
N THR A 160 15.29 -5.43 -1.98
CA THR A 160 16.37 -5.17 -1.01
C THR A 160 16.97 -6.45 -0.45
N SER A 161 16.15 -7.49 -0.28
CA SER A 161 16.60 -8.80 0.22
C SER A 161 17.30 -9.68 -0.82
N ILE A 162 17.05 -9.45 -2.11
CA ILE A 162 17.61 -10.23 -3.21
C ILE A 162 18.83 -9.51 -3.79
N ASN A 163 18.61 -8.29 -4.32
CA ASN A 163 19.64 -7.46 -4.91
C ASN A 163 19.23 -5.99 -4.87
N LYS A 164 19.88 -5.22 -3.97
CA LYS A 164 19.63 -3.78 -3.80
C LYS A 164 19.92 -2.96 -5.07
N SER A 165 20.77 -3.44 -5.98
CA SER A 165 21.05 -2.72 -7.22
C SER A 165 19.84 -2.64 -8.17
N LEU A 166 18.82 -3.47 -7.96
CA LEU A 166 17.59 -3.46 -8.75
C LEU A 166 16.55 -2.45 -8.24
N LEU A 167 16.79 -1.76 -7.11
CA LEU A 167 15.85 -0.75 -6.58
C LEU A 167 15.46 0.34 -7.58
N PRO A 168 16.36 0.85 -8.46
CA PRO A 168 15.98 1.81 -9.49
C PRO A 168 14.85 1.32 -10.42
N LEU A 169 14.76 0.00 -10.69
CA LEU A 169 13.69 -0.57 -11.53
C LEU A 169 12.29 -0.47 -10.91
N LEU A 170 12.20 -0.14 -9.62
CA LEU A 170 10.95 0.12 -8.92
C LEU A 170 10.53 1.60 -8.96
N LYS A 171 11.47 2.50 -9.31
CA LYS A 171 11.26 3.96 -9.35
C LYS A 171 10.91 4.49 -10.73
N ASP A 172 11.27 3.73 -11.77
CA ASP A 172 10.81 4.03 -13.13
C ASP A 172 9.28 3.94 -13.16
N ASP A 173 8.65 4.75 -14.02
CA ASP A 173 7.22 4.97 -14.28
C ASP A 173 6.45 3.69 -14.72
N VAL A 174 6.64 2.63 -13.95
CA VAL A 174 6.17 1.28 -14.21
C VAL A 174 4.81 1.19 -13.57
N ASP A 175 3.80 1.16 -14.43
CA ASP A 175 2.46 0.86 -13.98
C ASP A 175 2.34 -0.62 -13.58
N PHE A 176 2.69 -0.90 -12.33
CA PHE A 176 2.44 -2.19 -11.72
C PHE A 176 0.94 -2.47 -11.47
N ALA A 177 0.01 -1.56 -11.82
CA ALA A 177 -1.42 -1.89 -11.80
C ALA A 177 -1.74 -3.03 -12.76
N THR A 178 -0.97 -3.19 -13.84
CA THR A 178 -1.07 -4.31 -14.78
C THR A 178 -0.42 -5.60 -14.27
N ALA A 179 0.38 -5.54 -13.20
CA ALA A 179 1.09 -6.70 -12.67
C ALA A 179 0.15 -7.74 -12.04
N VAL A 180 -1.07 -7.34 -11.66
CA VAL A 180 -2.09 -8.21 -11.07
C VAL A 180 -2.34 -9.44 -11.98
N PRO A 181 -2.28 -10.68 -11.46
CA PRO A 181 -2.36 -11.08 -10.04
C PRO A 181 -1.01 -11.23 -9.33
N PHE A 182 0.08 -10.72 -9.91
CA PHE A 182 1.44 -10.82 -9.41
C PHE A 182 1.96 -9.49 -8.87
N LEU A 183 2.97 -9.57 -8.01
CA LEU A 183 3.51 -8.39 -7.34
C LEU A 183 4.40 -7.57 -8.27
N PHE A 184 5.26 -8.23 -9.04
CA PHE A 184 6.22 -7.59 -9.95
C PHE A 184 5.78 -7.66 -11.43
N GLY A 185 5.01 -8.69 -11.80
CA GLY A 185 4.57 -8.87 -13.18
C GLY A 185 5.53 -9.75 -13.98
N THR A 186 5.07 -10.21 -15.13
CA THR A 186 5.79 -11.21 -15.94
C THR A 186 7.03 -10.67 -16.65
N ASP A 187 7.09 -9.35 -16.88
CA ASP A 187 8.16 -8.66 -17.59
C ASP A 187 9.35 -8.30 -16.68
N PHE A 188 9.14 -8.22 -15.36
CA PHE A 188 10.15 -7.80 -14.41
C PHE A 188 11.42 -8.68 -14.45
N ALA A 189 11.26 -10.01 -14.63
CA ALA A 189 12.39 -10.93 -14.72
C ALA A 189 13.30 -10.66 -15.93
N LYS A 190 12.74 -10.16 -17.03
CA LYS A 190 13.52 -9.74 -18.20
C LYS A 190 14.23 -8.42 -17.90
N ARG A 191 13.48 -7.42 -17.41
CA ARG A 191 14.00 -6.10 -17.06
C ARG A 191 15.15 -6.16 -16.05
N SER A 192 15.05 -7.03 -15.05
CA SER A 192 16.11 -7.22 -14.06
C SER A 192 17.40 -7.74 -14.69
N LYS A 193 17.31 -8.70 -15.61
CA LYS A 193 18.47 -9.28 -16.31
C LYS A 193 19.11 -8.27 -17.26
N ASP A 194 18.30 -7.55 -18.02
CA ASP A 194 18.75 -6.51 -18.95
C ASP A 194 19.49 -5.41 -18.17
N TYR A 195 18.94 -4.99 -17.02
CA TYR A 195 19.57 -4.00 -16.15
C TYR A 195 20.93 -4.47 -15.60
N THR A 196 21.02 -5.69 -15.07
CA THR A 196 22.30 -6.21 -14.54
C THR A 196 23.37 -6.39 -15.62
N SER A 197 22.95 -6.68 -16.86
CA SER A 197 23.85 -6.86 -18.01
C SER A 197 24.41 -5.52 -18.50
N ASN A 198 23.60 -4.46 -18.43
CA ASN A 198 23.98 -3.11 -18.87
C ASN A 198 24.73 -2.29 -17.81
N VAL A 199 24.66 -2.70 -16.54
CA VAL A 199 25.29 -2.02 -15.40
C VAL A 199 26.58 -2.73 -14.95
N SER A 200 26.97 -3.84 -15.60
CA SER A 200 28.28 -4.47 -15.39
C SER A 200 29.36 -3.77 -16.24
N PRO A 201 30.49 -3.31 -15.66
CA PRO A 201 31.59 -2.67 -16.38
C PRO A 201 32.32 -3.63 -17.35
#